data_AF-A0A9E5BCE2-F1
#
_entry.id   AF-A0A9E5BCE2-F1
#
_cell.length_a   1.000
_cell.length_b   1.000
_cell.length_c   1.000
_cell.angle_alpha   90.00
_cell.angle_beta   90.00
_cell.angle_gamma   90.00
#
_symmetry.space_group_name_H-M   'P 1'
#
loop_
_entity.id
_entity.type
_entity.pdbx_description
1 polymer ?
#
loop_
_entity_poly.entity_id
_entity_poly.type
_entity_poly.pdbx_seq_one_letter_code
_entity_poly.pdbx_strand_id
1 'polypeptide(L)'
;MTTVEISDNEAILHSLLIAFCIALVWLIVALLAQAFRILRGSPRYVALLPAWLRLAILTALSSVSFPRAAQAAPSVAAGATGANDSGHSDVKNLLLAGSIAANAGFAAIHVRRRLVQIRAQKFGAADKEERPTLEANVVVPERAPDWSVLVHVLGPPVVTTSEGKRVLFEKGKALELLVWMTEHRETSTRSAARTALWDGMVKDSTFSNVVSEVRRSLNSCHTGEAEDWIPRTFTDELPLHHGIVTDAELLEIAMRNFEHDRGRFAAELIQHLSEVRNLPFSGADYAWADGEGITTSHVIKVVRAAVLVGE
;
A
#
# COMPACT_ATOMS: atom_id res chain seq x y z
N MET A 1 -56.19 32.00 -11.85
CA MET A 1 -54.78 31.90 -11.42
C MET A 1 -54.69 30.66 -10.52
N THR A 2 -54.88 29.47 -11.08
CA THR A 2 -54.95 28.18 -10.32
C THR A 2 -54.62 26.96 -11.20
N THR A 3 -54.40 27.13 -12.52
CA THR A 3 -54.17 26.02 -13.45
C THR A 3 -52.69 25.72 -13.74
N VAL A 4 -51.77 26.55 -13.25
CA VAL A 4 -50.32 26.37 -13.50
C VAL A 4 -49.66 25.51 -12.41
N GLU A 5 -50.13 25.54 -11.17
CA GLU A 5 -49.54 24.75 -10.07
C GLU A 5 -49.77 23.23 -10.15
N ILE A 6 -50.77 22.78 -10.92
CA ILE A 6 -51.09 21.34 -11.02
C ILE A 6 -50.09 20.62 -11.94
N SER A 7 -49.56 21.30 -12.97
CA SER A 7 -48.62 20.72 -13.93
C SER A 7 -47.24 20.43 -13.33
N ASP A 8 -46.79 21.26 -12.38
CA ASP A 8 -45.47 21.09 -11.75
C ASP A 8 -45.46 19.90 -10.77
N ASN A 9 -46.60 19.63 -10.11
CA ASN A 9 -46.72 18.51 -9.19
C ASN A 9 -46.70 17.14 -9.91
N GLU A 10 -47.27 17.04 -11.12
CA GLU A 10 -47.15 15.81 -11.92
C GLU A 10 -45.70 15.59 -12.39
N ALA A 11 -44.98 16.64 -12.81
CA ALA A 11 -43.59 16.53 -13.22
C ALA A 11 -42.66 16.08 -12.07
N ILE A 12 -42.94 16.55 -10.84
CA ILE A 12 -42.24 16.13 -9.62
C ILE A 12 -42.56 14.66 -9.29
N LEU A 13 -43.83 14.26 -9.40
CA LEU A 13 -44.26 12.89 -9.13
C LEU A 13 -43.61 11.89 -10.12
N HIS A 14 -43.55 12.23 -11.40
CA HIS A 14 -42.87 11.43 -12.42
C HIS A 14 -41.36 11.31 -12.15
N SER A 15 -40.71 12.39 -11.73
CA SER A 15 -39.29 12.39 -11.40
C SER A 15 -38.98 11.51 -10.17
N LEU A 16 -39.84 11.56 -9.15
CA LEU A 16 -39.74 10.70 -7.97
C LEU A 16 -40.00 9.22 -8.31
N LEU A 17 -40.96 8.93 -9.19
CA LEU A 17 -41.24 7.58 -9.67
C LEU A 17 -40.03 7.00 -10.41
N ILE A 18 -39.40 7.78 -11.28
CA ILE A 18 -38.20 7.36 -12.03
C ILE A 18 -37.04 7.09 -11.06
N ALA A 19 -36.80 7.98 -10.09
CA ALA A 19 -35.77 7.78 -9.08
C ALA A 19 -36.02 6.52 -8.24
N PHE A 20 -37.27 6.24 -7.89
CA PHE A 20 -37.67 5.03 -7.17
C PHE A 20 -37.45 3.76 -8.01
N CYS A 21 -37.81 3.78 -9.29
CA CYS A 21 -37.55 2.65 -10.20
C CYS A 21 -36.06 2.38 -10.35
N ILE A 22 -35.21 3.42 -10.46
CA ILE A 22 -33.75 3.26 -10.53
C ILE A 22 -33.21 2.65 -9.24
N ALA A 23 -33.67 3.13 -8.07
CA ALA A 23 -33.28 2.58 -6.79
C ALA A 23 -33.69 1.10 -6.64
N LEU A 24 -34.89 0.73 -7.11
CA LEU A 24 -35.38 -0.64 -7.10
C LEU A 24 -34.54 -1.56 -8.00
N VAL A 25 -34.15 -1.11 -9.19
CA VAL A 25 -33.27 -1.87 -10.09
C VAL A 25 -31.91 -2.12 -9.42
N TRP A 26 -31.32 -1.10 -8.80
CA TRP A 26 -30.05 -1.26 -8.09
C TRP A 26 -30.15 -2.18 -6.88
N LEU A 27 -31.28 -2.16 -6.16
CA LEU A 27 -31.55 -3.09 -5.07
C LEU A 27 -31.60 -4.53 -5.57
N ILE A 28 -32.29 -4.78 -6.69
CA ILE A 28 -32.37 -6.12 -7.30
C ILE A 28 -30.99 -6.59 -7.77
N VAL A 29 -30.19 -5.72 -8.40
CA VAL A 29 -28.81 -6.04 -8.81
C VAL A 29 -27.94 -6.39 -7.59
N ALA A 30 -28.07 -5.65 -6.49
CA ALA A 30 -27.34 -5.95 -5.26
C ALA A 30 -27.75 -7.30 -4.65
N LEU A 31 -29.04 -7.62 -4.63
CA LEU A 31 -29.55 -8.90 -4.15
C LEU A 31 -29.11 -10.07 -5.04
N LEU A 32 -29.11 -9.92 -6.36
CA LEU A 32 -28.61 -10.94 -7.28
C LEU A 32 -27.11 -11.17 -7.14
N ALA A 33 -26.32 -10.09 -6.98
CA ALA A 33 -24.88 -10.20 -6.71
C ALA A 33 -24.60 -10.89 -5.37
N GLN A 34 -25.43 -10.64 -4.34
CA GLN A 34 -25.35 -11.31 -3.05
C GLN A 34 -25.70 -12.80 -3.16
N ALA A 35 -26.79 -13.15 -3.86
CA ALA A 35 -27.19 -14.53 -4.11
C ALA A 35 -26.10 -15.31 -4.90
N PHE A 36 -25.50 -14.67 -5.92
CA PHE A 36 -24.41 -15.27 -6.70
C PHE A 36 -23.16 -15.56 -5.85
N ARG A 37 -22.84 -14.68 -4.89
CA ARG A 37 -21.73 -14.89 -3.94
C ARG A 37 -22.00 -16.02 -2.95
N ILE A 38 -23.25 -16.18 -2.51
CA ILE A 38 -23.68 -17.28 -1.63
C ILE A 38 -23.58 -18.62 -2.37
N LEU A 39 -24.02 -18.70 -3.64
CA LEU A 39 -23.88 -19.91 -4.46
C LEU A 39 -22.40 -20.30 -4.73
N ARG A 40 -21.47 -19.33 -4.73
CA ARG A 40 -20.03 -19.56 -4.96
C ARG A 40 -19.24 -19.95 -3.70
N GLY A 41 -19.91 -20.17 -2.57
CA GLY A 41 -19.28 -20.73 -1.37
C GLY A 41 -18.23 -19.82 -0.69
N SER A 42 -18.33 -18.50 -0.80
CA SER A 42 -17.45 -17.56 -0.09
C SER A 42 -18.05 -17.16 1.26
N PRO A 43 -17.49 -17.57 2.41
CA PRO A 43 -18.07 -17.29 3.71
C PRO A 43 -17.28 -16.17 4.40
N ARG A 44 -17.45 -14.91 3.99
CA ARG A 44 -17.03 -13.76 4.82
C ARG A 44 -18.04 -12.63 4.70
N TYR A 45 -18.79 -12.43 5.78
CA TYR A 45 -19.62 -11.25 6.01
C TYR A 45 -18.71 -10.01 6.13
N VAL A 46 -18.86 -9.06 5.21
CA VAL A 46 -18.39 -7.69 5.40
C VAL A 46 -19.62 -6.79 5.23
N ALA A 47 -19.99 -6.12 6.32
CA ALA A 47 -21.09 -5.17 6.34
C ALA A 47 -20.86 -4.06 5.31
N LEU A 48 -21.71 -4.03 4.28
CA LEU A 48 -21.66 -3.07 3.19
C LEU A 48 -22.67 -1.95 3.47
N LEU A 49 -22.17 -0.83 4.01
CA LEU A 49 -22.82 0.44 3.73
C LEU A 49 -22.41 0.88 2.31
N PRO A 50 -23.37 1.19 1.42
CA PRO A 50 -23.08 1.61 0.05
C PRO A 50 -22.13 2.82 -0.01
N ALA A 51 -21.28 2.87 -1.04
CA ALA A 51 -20.29 3.93 -1.22
C ALA A 51 -20.89 5.35 -1.20
N TRP A 52 -22.12 5.53 -1.68
CA TRP A 52 -22.83 6.81 -1.66
C TRP A 52 -23.23 7.26 -0.24
N LEU A 53 -23.51 6.33 0.68
CA LEU A 53 -23.82 6.66 2.07
C LEU A 53 -22.56 7.10 2.84
N ARG A 54 -21.39 6.53 2.48
CA ARG A 54 -20.09 6.96 3.01
C ARG A 54 -19.75 8.39 2.58
N LEU A 55 -20.08 8.74 1.33
CA LEU A 55 -19.93 10.10 0.79
C LEU A 55 -20.88 11.10 1.45
N ALA A 56 -22.14 10.72 1.71
CA ALA A 56 -23.13 11.59 2.36
C ALA A 56 -22.74 11.98 3.80
N ILE A 57 -22.19 11.04 4.57
CA ILE A 57 -21.70 11.27 5.95
C ILE A 57 -20.47 12.19 5.95
N LEU A 58 -19.57 12.03 4.97
CA LEU A 58 -18.39 12.89 4.82
C LEU A 58 -18.75 14.33 4.41
N THR A 59 -19.80 14.53 3.60
CA THR A 59 -20.29 15.87 3.26
C THR A 59 -21.01 16.56 4.43
N ALA A 60 -21.78 15.82 5.24
CA ALA A 60 -22.49 16.39 6.39
C ALA A 60 -21.55 16.85 7.53
N LEU A 61 -20.38 16.25 7.65
CA LEU A 61 -19.34 16.64 8.62
C LEU A 61 -18.53 17.88 8.18
N SER A 62 -18.65 18.31 6.92
CA SER A 62 -17.91 19.45 6.37
C SER A 62 -18.66 20.80 6.47
N SER A 63 -19.92 20.80 6.87
CA SER A 63 -20.80 21.98 6.88
C SER A 63 -21.06 22.62 8.25
N VAL A 64 -20.28 22.28 9.29
CA VAL A 64 -20.33 23.02 10.57
C VAL A 64 -19.36 24.19 10.52
N SER A 65 -19.87 25.34 10.07
CA SER A 65 -19.18 26.63 10.09
C SER A 65 -19.00 27.13 11.54
N PHE A 66 -17.75 27.37 11.95
CA PHE A 66 -17.43 28.21 13.11
C PHE A 66 -16.97 29.60 12.65
N PRO A 67 -17.39 30.70 13.31
CA PRO A 67 -17.06 32.05 12.87
C PRO A 67 -15.57 32.38 13.08
N ARG A 68 -14.95 32.91 12.02
CA ARG A 68 -13.55 33.34 11.95
C ARG A 68 -13.42 34.73 12.58
N ALA A 69 -12.67 34.83 13.68
CA ALA A 69 -12.26 36.12 14.25
C ALA A 69 -11.32 36.86 13.29
N ALA A 70 -11.57 38.15 13.12
CA ALA A 70 -10.85 39.07 12.27
C ALA A 70 -9.41 39.30 12.74
N GLN A 71 -8.46 39.36 11.79
CA GLN A 71 -7.27 40.20 11.93
C GLN A 71 -6.72 40.59 10.55
N ALA A 72 -6.37 41.86 10.46
CA ALA A 72 -6.12 42.64 9.25
C ALA A 72 -4.67 42.51 8.74
N ALA A 73 -4.54 42.48 7.40
CA ALA A 73 -3.62 43.20 6.48
C ALA A 73 -2.10 43.33 6.81
N PRO A 74 -1.19 43.57 5.82
CA PRO A 74 -1.48 44.13 4.49
C PRO A 74 -0.81 43.46 3.26
N SER A 75 -1.35 43.87 2.13
CA SER A 75 -0.98 43.65 0.74
C SER A 75 0.33 44.33 0.33
N VAL A 76 1.10 43.68 -0.55
CA VAL A 76 1.99 44.37 -1.50
C VAL A 76 1.70 43.88 -2.91
N ALA A 77 1.60 44.85 -3.81
CA ALA A 77 1.07 44.78 -5.15
C ALA A 77 2.12 44.37 -6.21
N ALA A 78 1.56 44.14 -7.39
CA ALA A 78 2.15 43.59 -8.61
C ALA A 78 3.22 44.44 -9.32
N GLY A 79 3.96 43.78 -10.22
CA GLY A 79 4.70 44.38 -11.33
C GLY A 79 4.89 43.36 -12.46
N ALA A 80 4.26 43.61 -13.61
CA ALA A 80 4.34 42.87 -14.87
C ALA A 80 5.72 43.08 -15.55
N THR A 81 6.21 42.40 -16.60
CA THR A 81 5.66 42.10 -17.95
C THR A 81 6.81 41.44 -18.76
N GLY A 82 6.54 40.61 -19.77
CA GLY A 82 7.48 40.41 -20.90
C GLY A 82 7.62 38.97 -21.43
N ALA A 83 7.15 38.75 -22.67
CA ALA A 83 7.05 37.49 -23.41
C ALA A 83 8.38 36.94 -23.94
N ASN A 84 8.55 35.60 -24.05
CA ASN A 84 8.32 34.87 -25.31
C ASN A 84 8.55 33.35 -25.15
N ASP A 85 7.94 32.63 -26.07
CA ASP A 85 7.63 31.21 -26.14
C ASP A 85 8.81 30.32 -26.59
N SER A 86 9.12 29.28 -25.82
CA SER A 86 9.58 27.93 -26.25
C SER A 86 10.30 27.21 -25.09
N GLY A 87 9.59 26.34 -24.37
CA GLY A 87 10.20 25.52 -23.29
C GLY A 87 9.22 25.00 -22.25
N HIS A 88 7.94 24.85 -22.60
CA HIS A 88 6.86 24.69 -21.62
C HIS A 88 6.60 23.24 -21.16
N SER A 89 7.45 22.27 -21.55
CA SER A 89 7.35 20.86 -21.14
C SER A 89 8.35 20.43 -20.07
N ASP A 90 9.51 21.08 -19.94
CA ASP A 90 10.57 20.62 -19.00
C ASP A 90 10.45 21.23 -17.59
N VAL A 91 9.95 22.45 -17.46
CA VAL A 91 9.83 23.12 -16.14
C VAL A 91 8.65 22.57 -15.32
N LYS A 92 7.60 22.06 -15.99
CA LYS A 92 6.45 21.42 -15.31
C LYS A 92 6.79 20.06 -14.72
N ASN A 93 7.68 19.30 -15.36
CA ASN A 93 8.15 18.01 -14.83
C ASN A 93 9.14 18.20 -13.66
N LEU A 94 9.96 19.25 -13.69
CA LEU A 94 10.91 19.56 -12.60
C LEU A 94 10.19 20.13 -11.35
N LEU A 95 9.13 20.93 -11.52
CA LEU A 95 8.29 21.39 -10.41
C LEU A 95 7.36 20.29 -9.85
N LEU A 96 6.93 19.33 -10.67
CA LEU A 96 6.16 18.18 -10.19
C LEU A 96 7.04 17.18 -9.42
N ALA A 97 8.30 16.99 -9.84
CA ALA A 97 9.27 16.19 -9.09
C ALA A 97 9.66 16.85 -7.74
N GLY A 98 9.79 18.19 -7.71
CA GLY A 98 10.06 18.93 -6.47
C GLY A 98 8.90 19.01 -5.46
N SER A 99 7.66 18.78 -5.91
CA SER A 99 6.46 18.88 -5.07
C SER A 99 5.98 17.54 -4.48
N ILE A 100 6.46 16.41 -5.01
CA ILE A 100 6.17 15.08 -4.44
C ILE A 100 7.14 14.73 -3.29
N ALA A 101 8.40 15.14 -3.38
CA ALA A 101 9.39 14.89 -2.32
C ALA A 101 9.15 15.71 -1.04
N ALA A 102 8.54 16.90 -1.15
CA ALA A 102 8.22 17.74 0.00
C ALA A 102 6.95 17.29 0.76
N ASN A 103 6.02 16.58 0.12
CA ASN A 103 4.70 16.29 0.71
C ASN A 103 4.67 15.08 1.66
N ALA A 104 5.56 14.09 1.50
CA ALA A 104 5.61 12.95 2.43
C ALA A 104 6.22 13.33 3.79
N GLY A 105 7.27 14.15 3.79
CA GLY A 105 7.92 14.62 5.04
C GLY A 105 7.07 15.62 5.83
N PHE A 106 6.32 16.50 5.16
CA PHE A 106 5.47 17.50 5.83
C PHE A 106 4.15 16.92 6.36
N ALA A 107 3.57 15.90 5.71
CA ALA A 107 2.36 15.25 6.20
C ALA A 107 2.59 14.50 7.54
N ALA A 108 3.73 13.84 7.71
CA ALA A 108 4.10 13.15 8.95
C ALA A 108 4.21 14.12 10.16
N ILE A 109 4.72 15.33 9.94
CA ILE A 109 4.90 16.34 10.99
C ILE A 109 3.56 16.99 11.39
N HIS A 110 2.60 17.15 10.47
CA HIS A 110 1.30 17.75 10.79
C HIS A 110 0.33 16.79 11.48
N VAL A 111 0.39 15.49 11.18
CA VAL A 111 -0.38 14.45 11.89
C VAL A 111 0.02 14.37 13.37
N ARG A 112 1.30 14.62 13.68
CA ARG A 112 1.85 14.69 15.05
C ARG A 112 1.14 15.69 15.96
N ARG A 113 0.81 16.89 15.47
CA ARG A 113 0.18 17.94 16.31
C ARG A 113 -1.30 17.68 16.61
N ARG A 114 -2.04 17.05 15.69
CA ARG A 114 -3.48 16.78 15.89
C ARG A 114 -3.74 15.56 16.78
N LEU A 115 -2.94 14.50 16.67
CA LEU A 115 -3.17 13.28 17.46
C LEU A 115 -2.80 13.47 18.93
N VAL A 116 -1.77 14.25 19.26
CA VAL A 116 -1.41 14.59 20.65
C VAL A 116 -2.52 15.39 21.33
N GLN A 117 -3.18 16.31 20.62
CA GLN A 117 -4.32 17.06 21.15
C GLN A 117 -5.55 16.18 21.37
N ILE A 118 -5.84 15.25 20.45
CA ILE A 118 -6.98 14.32 20.58
C ILE A 118 -6.75 13.31 21.71
N ARG A 119 -5.51 12.81 21.89
CA ARG A 119 -5.16 11.86 22.96
C ARG A 119 -5.19 12.53 24.34
N ALA A 120 -4.71 13.77 24.45
CA ALA A 120 -4.81 14.56 25.68
C ALA A 120 -6.25 14.90 26.06
N GLN A 121 -7.12 15.16 25.07
CA GLN A 121 -8.54 15.45 25.31
C GLN A 121 -9.39 14.20 25.64
N LYS A 122 -9.05 13.02 25.12
CA LYS A 122 -9.87 11.79 25.34
C LYS A 122 -9.41 10.90 26.49
N PHE A 123 -8.13 10.92 26.87
CA PHE A 123 -7.56 9.91 27.77
C PHE A 123 -6.77 10.45 28.96
N GLY A 124 -6.78 11.77 29.19
CA GLY A 124 -6.03 12.40 30.29
C GLY A 124 -6.56 12.18 31.71
N ALA A 125 -7.53 11.28 31.92
CA ALA A 125 -8.16 11.10 33.23
C ALA A 125 -8.61 9.63 33.50
N ALA A 126 -7.80 8.65 33.13
CA ALA A 126 -7.98 7.28 33.61
C ALA A 126 -6.71 6.83 34.31
N ASP A 127 -6.89 6.61 35.60
CA ASP A 127 -5.89 6.48 36.65
C ASP A 127 -5.18 5.12 36.63
N LYS A 128 -4.12 5.08 37.42
CA LYS A 128 -3.29 3.94 37.82
C LYS A 128 -4.07 2.62 37.95
N GLU A 129 -3.65 1.62 37.20
CA GLU A 129 -3.86 0.21 37.56
C GLU A 129 -2.50 -0.53 37.51
N GLU A 130 -2.19 -1.20 38.62
CA GLU A 130 -0.97 -1.97 38.86
C GLU A 130 -0.75 -3.02 37.77
N ARG A 131 0.41 -2.97 37.11
CA ARG A 131 0.86 -4.06 36.21
C ARG A 131 1.48 -5.17 37.05
N PRO A 132 1.07 -6.43 36.87
CA PRO A 132 1.77 -7.56 37.45
C PRO A 132 3.16 -7.67 36.81
N THR A 133 4.18 -7.90 37.63
CA THR A 133 5.56 -8.17 37.20
C THR A 133 5.60 -9.47 36.41
N LEU A 134 5.51 -9.35 35.08
CA LEU A 134 5.86 -10.41 34.14
C LEU A 134 7.38 -10.58 34.19
N GLU A 135 7.82 -11.79 34.48
CA GLU A 135 9.23 -12.20 34.33
C GLU A 135 9.71 -11.76 32.95
N ALA A 136 10.76 -10.93 32.92
CA ALA A 136 11.34 -10.41 31.71
C ALA A 136 11.92 -11.58 30.92
N ASN A 137 11.11 -12.14 30.02
CA ASN A 137 11.60 -12.96 28.93
C ASN A 137 12.65 -12.09 28.23
N VAL A 138 13.91 -12.49 28.32
CA VAL A 138 15.01 -11.81 27.64
C VAL A 138 14.82 -12.06 26.15
N VAL A 139 13.95 -11.26 25.53
CA VAL A 139 13.73 -11.27 24.08
C VAL A 139 15.04 -10.80 23.47
N VAL A 140 15.78 -11.70 22.83
CA VAL A 140 17.03 -11.33 22.16
C VAL A 140 16.67 -10.56 20.89
N PRO A 141 17.31 -9.41 20.59
CA PRO A 141 17.09 -8.70 19.34
C PRO A 141 17.33 -9.63 18.15
N GLU A 142 16.44 -9.57 17.16
CA GLU A 142 16.53 -10.37 15.96
C GLU A 142 17.60 -9.77 15.04
N ARG A 143 18.62 -10.57 14.71
CA ARG A 143 19.65 -10.12 13.78
C ARG A 143 19.08 -10.14 12.36
N ALA A 144 19.23 -9.04 11.63
CA ALA A 144 18.91 -9.00 10.21
C ALA A 144 19.64 -10.16 9.48
N PRO A 145 18.95 -10.89 8.59
CA PRO A 145 19.54 -12.02 7.90
C PRO A 145 20.71 -11.55 7.03
N ASP A 146 21.76 -12.38 6.92
CA ASP A 146 22.82 -12.14 5.95
C ASP A 146 22.23 -12.36 4.55
N TRP A 147 21.95 -11.26 3.84
CA TRP A 147 21.30 -11.28 2.53
C TRP A 147 22.27 -10.91 1.42
N SER A 148 22.07 -11.50 0.23
CA SER A 148 22.84 -11.22 -0.99
C SER A 148 22.01 -10.52 -2.04
N VAL A 149 20.68 -10.67 -1.98
CA VAL A 149 19.73 -10.08 -2.91
C VAL A 149 18.58 -9.47 -2.11
N LEU A 150 18.27 -8.21 -2.43
CA LEU A 150 17.16 -7.47 -1.86
C LEU A 150 16.11 -7.21 -2.94
N VAL A 151 14.89 -7.66 -2.68
CA VAL A 151 13.70 -7.43 -3.50
C VAL A 151 12.93 -6.27 -2.89
N HIS A 152 12.92 -5.14 -3.58
CA HIS A 152 12.26 -3.94 -3.11
C HIS A 152 10.77 -3.98 -3.48
N VAL A 153 9.91 -4.19 -2.49
CA VAL A 153 8.45 -4.28 -2.63
C VAL A 153 7.73 -3.04 -2.10
N LEU A 154 8.38 -2.21 -1.28
CA LEU A 154 7.84 -0.95 -0.73
C LEU A 154 8.00 0.22 -1.72
N GLY A 155 7.42 0.04 -2.91
CA GLY A 155 7.49 0.94 -4.05
C GLY A 155 7.45 0.16 -5.37
N PRO A 156 7.96 0.72 -6.48
CA PRO A 156 8.08 -0.02 -7.73
C PRO A 156 8.96 -1.25 -7.55
N PRO A 157 8.52 -2.46 -7.95
CA PRO A 157 9.32 -3.67 -7.79
C PRO A 157 10.68 -3.57 -8.48
N VAL A 158 11.76 -3.72 -7.71
CA VAL A 158 13.14 -3.67 -8.19
C VAL A 158 13.95 -4.68 -7.39
N VAL A 159 14.99 -5.25 -7.99
CA VAL A 159 15.90 -6.18 -7.31
C VAL A 159 17.31 -5.62 -7.35
N THR A 160 17.98 -5.62 -6.20
CA THR A 160 19.37 -5.21 -6.06
C THR A 160 20.19 -6.26 -5.34
N THR A 161 21.47 -6.34 -5.64
CA THR A 161 22.41 -7.15 -4.87
C THR A 161 22.84 -6.41 -3.59
N SER A 162 23.50 -7.12 -2.67
CA SER A 162 24.14 -6.52 -1.48
C SER A 162 25.20 -5.48 -1.81
N GLU A 163 25.75 -5.53 -3.02
CA GLU A 163 26.68 -4.53 -3.57
C GLU A 163 25.98 -3.32 -4.20
N GLY A 164 24.64 -3.27 -4.16
CA GLY A 164 23.84 -2.19 -4.74
C GLY A 164 23.64 -2.27 -6.26
N LYS A 165 24.07 -3.35 -6.92
CA LYS A 165 23.87 -3.54 -8.37
C LYS A 165 22.41 -3.94 -8.64
N ARG A 166 21.75 -3.23 -9.56
CA ARG A 166 20.39 -3.59 -9.99
C ARG A 166 20.41 -4.83 -10.89
N VAL A 167 19.55 -5.80 -10.57
CA VAL A 167 19.30 -6.97 -11.41
C VAL A 167 18.27 -6.59 -12.48
N LEU A 168 18.60 -6.85 -13.73
CA LEU A 168 17.71 -6.64 -14.87
C LEU A 168 17.14 -7.97 -15.34
N PHE A 169 15.83 -7.99 -15.55
CA PHE A 169 15.11 -9.13 -16.13
C PHE A 169 14.72 -8.76 -17.57
N GLU A 170 14.81 -9.72 -18.49
CA GLU A 170 14.44 -9.51 -19.89
C GLU A 170 12.92 -9.38 -20.04
N LYS A 171 12.16 -10.08 -19.19
CA LYS A 171 10.70 -10.15 -19.20
C LYS A 171 10.13 -9.80 -17.83
N GLY A 172 9.02 -9.06 -17.83
CA GLY A 172 8.34 -8.65 -16.58
C GLY A 172 7.90 -9.82 -15.69
N LYS A 173 7.54 -10.97 -16.28
CA LYS A 173 7.10 -12.15 -15.52
C LYS A 173 8.21 -12.79 -14.67
N ALA A 174 9.49 -12.60 -14.99
CA ALA A 174 10.58 -13.11 -14.17
C ALA A 174 10.72 -12.31 -12.87
N LEU A 175 10.63 -10.97 -12.96
CA LEU A 175 10.57 -10.11 -11.79
C LEU A 175 9.34 -10.42 -10.93
N GLU A 176 8.17 -10.53 -11.56
CA GLU A 176 6.93 -10.87 -10.86
C GLU A 176 7.01 -12.22 -10.15
N LEU A 177 7.58 -13.24 -10.78
CA LEU A 177 7.78 -14.55 -10.17
C LEU A 177 8.65 -14.44 -8.91
N LEU A 178 9.77 -13.73 -9.00
CA LEU A 178 10.66 -13.58 -7.86
C LEU A 178 9.97 -12.86 -6.70
N VAL A 179 9.22 -11.80 -6.99
CA VAL A 179 8.42 -11.06 -5.99
C VAL A 179 7.35 -11.96 -5.38
N TRP A 180 6.61 -12.73 -6.19
CA TRP A 180 5.61 -13.67 -5.71
C TRP A 180 6.23 -14.72 -4.77
N MET A 181 7.40 -15.27 -5.14
CA MET A 181 8.12 -16.25 -4.32
C MET A 181 8.58 -15.66 -2.98
N THR A 182 9.01 -14.39 -2.95
CA THR A 182 9.38 -13.75 -1.67
C THR A 182 8.20 -13.56 -0.73
N GLU A 183 7.00 -13.31 -1.26
CA GLU A 183 5.78 -13.18 -0.45
C GLU A 183 5.18 -14.54 -0.04
N HIS A 184 5.56 -15.61 -0.74
CA HIS A 184 5.06 -16.98 -0.54
C HIS A 184 6.16 -17.97 -0.15
N ARG A 185 7.21 -17.51 0.54
CA ARG A 185 8.44 -18.30 0.76
C ARG A 185 8.18 -19.73 1.26
N GLU A 186 7.29 -19.88 2.24
CA GLU A 186 7.00 -21.15 2.90
C GLU A 186 6.06 -22.08 2.12
N THR A 187 5.29 -21.54 1.16
CA THR A 187 4.22 -22.27 0.45
C THR A 187 4.38 -22.24 -1.07
N SER A 188 5.52 -21.77 -1.56
CA SER A 188 5.80 -21.60 -2.98
C SER A 188 5.80 -22.94 -3.72
N THR A 189 4.86 -23.08 -4.66
CA THR A 189 4.79 -24.21 -5.59
C THR A 189 4.68 -23.73 -7.03
N ARG A 190 5.10 -24.54 -8.00
CA ARG A 190 5.04 -24.17 -9.42
C ARG A 190 3.60 -24.06 -9.89
N SER A 191 2.70 -24.89 -9.38
CA SER A 191 1.27 -24.83 -9.72
C SER A 191 0.60 -23.57 -9.16
N ALA A 192 0.91 -23.18 -7.92
CA ALA A 192 0.40 -21.93 -7.34
C ALA A 192 0.94 -20.70 -8.08
N ALA A 193 2.25 -20.66 -8.33
CA ALA A 193 2.88 -19.58 -9.08
C ALA A 193 2.26 -19.41 -10.48
N ARG A 194 2.03 -20.52 -11.20
CA ARG A 194 1.38 -20.46 -12.52
C ARG A 194 -0.04 -19.89 -12.47
N THR A 195 -0.78 -20.20 -11.41
CA THR A 195 -2.15 -19.72 -11.21
C THR A 195 -2.18 -18.25 -10.83
N ALA A 196 -1.20 -17.78 -10.04
CA ALA A 196 -1.13 -16.39 -9.60
C ALA A 196 -0.64 -15.44 -10.71
N LEU A 197 0.35 -15.88 -11.50
CA LEU A 197 1.01 -15.03 -12.49
C LEU A 197 0.28 -14.97 -13.84
N TRP A 198 -0.60 -15.91 -14.15
CA TRP A 198 -1.28 -15.96 -15.45
C TRP A 198 -2.78 -16.20 -15.27
N ASP A 199 -3.59 -15.45 -16.01
CA ASP A 199 -5.06 -15.62 -16.04
C ASP A 199 -5.53 -16.93 -16.70
N GLY A 200 -4.59 -17.72 -17.25
CA GLY A 200 -4.89 -18.94 -17.99
C GLY A 200 -3.78 -19.97 -17.95
N MET A 201 -4.08 -21.15 -18.46
CA MET A 201 -3.16 -22.28 -18.46
C MET A 201 -1.90 -21.98 -19.28
N VAL A 202 -0.75 -22.05 -18.64
CA VAL A 202 0.56 -21.93 -19.29
C VAL A 202 1.26 -23.28 -19.40
N LYS A 203 1.99 -23.48 -20.49
CA LYS A 203 2.82 -24.67 -20.71
C LYS A 203 3.99 -24.69 -19.71
N ASP A 204 4.36 -25.89 -19.26
CA ASP A 204 5.49 -26.08 -18.34
C ASP A 204 6.81 -25.52 -18.88
N SER A 205 7.01 -25.55 -20.20
CA SER A 205 8.19 -24.95 -20.85
C SER A 205 8.23 -23.44 -20.69
N THR A 206 7.09 -22.75 -20.77
CA THR A 206 7.01 -21.30 -20.54
C THR A 206 7.38 -20.97 -19.12
N PHE A 207 6.80 -21.67 -18.14
CA PHE A 207 7.13 -21.46 -16.73
C PHE A 207 8.61 -21.75 -16.44
N SER A 208 9.14 -22.85 -16.98
CA SER A 208 10.56 -23.24 -16.82
C SER A 208 11.51 -22.21 -17.42
N ASN A 209 11.13 -21.55 -18.53
CA ASN A 209 11.90 -20.46 -19.12
C ASN A 209 11.94 -19.24 -18.19
N VAL A 210 10.82 -18.88 -17.56
CA VAL A 210 10.76 -17.78 -16.58
C VAL A 210 11.63 -18.09 -15.35
N VAL A 211 11.51 -19.28 -14.76
CA VAL A 211 12.36 -19.69 -13.63
C VAL A 211 13.85 -19.66 -14.02
N SER A 212 14.19 -20.13 -15.22
CA SER A 212 15.57 -20.12 -15.72
C SER A 212 16.09 -18.70 -15.95
N GLU A 213 15.24 -17.79 -16.41
CA GLU A 213 15.55 -16.38 -16.54
C GLU A 213 15.84 -15.73 -15.18
N VAL A 214 15.04 -16.04 -14.15
CA VAL A 214 15.31 -15.55 -12.78
C VAL A 214 16.68 -16.00 -12.29
N ARG A 215 16.97 -17.31 -12.36
CA ARG A 215 18.26 -17.87 -11.96
C ARG A 215 19.43 -17.22 -12.71
N ARG A 216 19.30 -17.04 -14.03
CA ARG A 216 20.35 -16.44 -14.87
C ARG A 216 20.57 -14.97 -14.52
N SER A 217 19.48 -14.21 -14.36
CA SER A 217 19.55 -12.77 -14.07
C SER A 217 20.22 -12.53 -12.71
N LEU A 218 19.83 -13.29 -11.69
CA LEU A 218 20.45 -13.21 -10.36
C LEU A 218 21.95 -13.57 -10.41
N ASN A 219 22.30 -14.69 -11.03
CA ASN A 219 23.71 -15.10 -11.15
C ASN A 219 24.56 -14.14 -12.00
N SER A 220 23.99 -13.46 -12.99
CA SER A 220 24.73 -12.46 -13.78
C SER A 220 25.14 -11.21 -12.98
N CYS A 221 24.48 -10.97 -11.86
CA CYS A 221 24.75 -9.84 -10.98
C CYS A 221 25.50 -10.24 -9.71
N HIS A 222 25.62 -11.54 -9.44
CA HIS A 222 26.37 -12.07 -8.31
C HIS A 222 27.87 -12.14 -8.63
N THR A 223 28.71 -11.74 -7.68
CA THR A 223 30.17 -11.66 -7.83
C THR A 223 30.90 -12.91 -7.34
N GLY A 224 30.24 -13.76 -6.55
CA GLY A 224 30.76 -15.02 -6.07
C GLY A 224 30.56 -16.20 -7.03
N GLU A 225 30.68 -17.41 -6.50
CA GLU A 225 30.34 -18.63 -7.24
C GLU A 225 28.85 -18.63 -7.60
N ALA A 226 28.50 -19.31 -8.70
CA ALA A 226 27.11 -19.39 -9.12
C ALA A 226 26.26 -20.07 -8.04
N GLU A 227 25.30 -19.32 -7.49
CA GLU A 227 24.46 -19.76 -6.39
C GLU A 227 23.17 -20.39 -6.93
N ASP A 228 22.63 -21.37 -6.21
CA ASP A 228 21.36 -22.02 -6.57
C ASP A 228 20.17 -21.26 -5.95
N TRP A 229 19.95 -20.03 -6.46
CA TRP A 229 18.93 -19.10 -5.96
C TRP A 229 17.51 -19.68 -5.88
N ILE A 230 17.20 -20.60 -6.81
CA ILE A 230 15.94 -21.33 -6.85
C ILE A 230 16.32 -22.79 -7.11
N PRO A 231 16.39 -23.66 -6.10
CA PRO A 231 16.82 -25.03 -6.31
C PRO A 231 15.99 -25.80 -7.33
N ARG A 232 16.64 -26.71 -8.06
CA ARG A 232 15.93 -27.63 -8.96
C ARG A 232 15.30 -28.76 -8.17
N THR A 233 13.99 -28.72 -8.05
CA THR A 233 13.19 -29.77 -7.42
C THR A 233 12.65 -30.76 -8.46
N PHE A 234 12.50 -32.02 -8.05
CA PHE A 234 11.71 -33.04 -8.76
C PHE A 234 10.24 -33.07 -8.30
N THR A 235 9.89 -32.22 -7.34
CA THR A 235 8.55 -32.01 -6.79
C THR A 235 7.93 -30.73 -7.36
N ASP A 236 6.67 -30.45 -7.00
CA ASP A 236 6.01 -29.17 -7.34
C ASP A 236 6.49 -28.01 -6.47
N GLU A 237 7.34 -28.27 -5.48
CA GLU A 237 7.90 -27.23 -4.61
C GLU A 237 8.80 -26.29 -5.41
N LEU A 238 8.75 -25.01 -5.04
CA LEU A 238 9.54 -23.96 -5.64
C LEU A 238 10.25 -23.19 -4.52
N PRO A 239 11.25 -23.80 -3.86
CA PRO A 239 11.96 -23.16 -2.75
C PRO A 239 12.76 -21.96 -3.26
N LEU A 240 12.87 -20.94 -2.40
CA LEU A 240 13.65 -19.74 -2.63
C LEU A 240 14.84 -19.70 -1.66
N HIS A 241 16.02 -19.36 -2.16
CA HIS A 241 17.21 -19.20 -1.34
C HIS A 241 17.01 -18.14 -0.23
N HIS A 242 17.44 -18.44 1.00
CA HIS A 242 17.24 -17.60 2.19
C HIS A 242 17.94 -16.23 2.09
N GLY A 243 19.04 -16.15 1.35
CA GLY A 243 19.76 -14.90 1.08
C GLY A 243 19.05 -13.91 0.13
N ILE A 244 17.84 -14.24 -0.34
CA ILE A 244 16.95 -13.33 -1.07
C ILE A 244 15.90 -12.84 -0.08
N VAL A 245 15.88 -11.55 0.25
CA VAL A 245 14.97 -10.95 1.25
C VAL A 245 14.22 -9.76 0.67
N THR A 246 13.19 -9.26 1.36
CA THR A 246 12.47 -8.04 0.95
C THR A 246 12.77 -6.85 1.86
N ASP A 247 12.61 -5.64 1.32
CA ASP A 247 12.65 -4.41 2.13
C ASP A 247 11.54 -4.39 3.20
N ALA A 248 10.39 -4.99 2.92
CA ALA A 248 9.31 -5.18 3.90
C ALA A 248 9.67 -6.14 5.05
N GLU A 249 10.43 -7.21 4.76
CA GLU A 249 10.95 -8.15 5.76
C GLU A 249 11.96 -7.47 6.68
N LEU A 250 12.90 -6.71 6.10
CA LEU A 250 13.88 -5.92 6.87
C LEU A 250 13.20 -4.86 7.75
N LEU A 251 12.20 -4.15 7.21
CA LEU A 251 11.42 -3.19 7.98
C LEU A 251 10.70 -3.85 9.16
N GLU A 252 10.14 -5.05 8.97
CA GLU A 252 9.45 -5.78 10.03
C GLU A 252 10.40 -6.22 11.15
N ILE A 253 11.61 -6.69 10.80
CA ILE A 253 12.66 -7.02 11.77
C ILE A 253 13.06 -5.78 12.57
N ALA A 254 13.31 -4.66 11.87
CA ALA A 254 13.67 -3.39 12.51
C ALA A 254 12.58 -2.88 13.46
N MET A 255 11.30 -3.07 13.11
CA MET A 255 10.17 -2.75 14.01
C MET A 255 10.18 -3.62 15.27
N ARG A 256 10.37 -4.94 15.13
CA ARG A 256 10.43 -5.86 16.28
C ARG A 256 11.59 -5.50 17.21
N ASN A 257 12.76 -5.16 16.65
CA ASN A 257 13.92 -4.71 17.41
C ASN A 257 13.67 -3.37 18.11
N PHE A 258 13.05 -2.41 17.43
CA PHE A 258 12.67 -1.12 18.02
C PHE A 258 11.69 -1.28 19.19
N GLU A 259 10.72 -2.16 19.07
CA GLU A 259 9.79 -2.46 20.17
C GLU A 259 10.51 -3.10 21.37
N HIS A 260 11.63 -3.79 21.14
CA HIS A 260 12.47 -4.35 22.20
C HIS A 260 13.33 -3.28 22.90
N ASP A 261 14.07 -2.47 22.14
CA ASP A 261 14.89 -1.37 22.67
C ASP A 261 14.82 -0.15 21.76
N ARG A 262 13.90 0.76 22.09
CA ARG A 262 13.66 1.98 21.30
C ARG A 262 14.91 2.84 21.14
N GLY A 263 15.71 2.97 22.19
CA GLY A 263 16.90 3.83 22.18
C GLY A 263 17.99 3.30 21.26
N ARG A 264 18.19 1.98 21.29
CA ARG A 264 19.22 1.31 20.47
C ARG A 264 18.87 1.21 19.00
N PHE A 265 17.60 0.92 18.67
CA PHE A 265 17.19 0.57 17.31
C PHE A 265 16.44 1.69 16.56
N ALA A 266 16.31 2.89 17.16
CA ALA A 266 15.67 4.03 16.51
C ALA A 266 16.29 4.37 15.14
N ALA A 267 17.62 4.39 15.06
CA ALA A 267 18.33 4.74 13.83
C ALA A 267 18.08 3.73 12.70
N GLU A 268 18.06 2.44 13.03
CA GLU A 268 17.80 1.35 12.08
C GLU A 268 16.36 1.42 11.53
N LEU A 269 15.36 1.60 12.40
CA LEU A 269 13.98 1.74 11.97
C LEU A 269 13.77 3.00 11.10
N ILE A 270 14.39 4.13 11.47
CA ILE A 270 14.35 5.36 10.67
C ILE A 270 15.00 5.15 9.30
N GLN A 271 16.12 4.42 9.25
CA GLN A 271 16.80 4.11 8.00
C GLN A 271 15.87 3.32 7.06
N HIS A 272 15.31 2.20 7.51
CA HIS A 272 14.41 1.39 6.66
C HIS A 272 13.12 2.12 6.27
N LEU A 273 12.59 2.99 7.14
CA LEU A 273 11.48 3.87 6.78
C LEU A 273 11.86 4.87 5.68
N SER A 274 13.09 5.39 5.68
CA SER A 274 13.57 6.31 4.65
C SER A 274 13.76 5.64 3.28
N GLU A 275 13.88 4.31 3.27
CA GLU A 275 13.99 3.48 2.06
C GLU A 275 12.63 3.18 1.41
N VAL A 276 11.50 3.55 2.04
CA VAL A 276 10.17 3.40 1.45
C VAL A 276 10.00 4.37 0.28
N ARG A 277 9.86 3.82 -0.93
CA ARG A 277 9.90 4.60 -2.18
C ARG A 277 8.52 5.07 -2.64
N ASN A 278 7.48 4.27 -2.42
CA ASN A 278 6.09 4.57 -2.79
C ASN A 278 5.13 3.57 -2.12
N LEU A 279 3.86 3.57 -2.56
CA LEU A 279 2.93 2.47 -2.29
C LEU A 279 3.55 1.12 -2.70
N PRO A 280 3.29 0.05 -1.93
CA PRO A 280 3.78 -1.28 -2.27
C PRO A 280 3.41 -1.68 -3.70
N PHE A 281 4.38 -2.24 -4.43
CA PHE A 281 4.25 -2.66 -5.82
C PHE A 281 3.87 -1.56 -6.83
N SER A 282 3.99 -0.27 -6.50
CA SER A 282 3.51 0.83 -7.36
C SER A 282 4.06 0.74 -8.79
N GLY A 283 3.17 0.78 -9.79
CA GLY A 283 3.56 0.69 -11.21
C GLY A 283 3.71 -0.75 -11.73
N ALA A 284 3.50 -1.76 -10.89
CA ALA A 284 3.30 -3.14 -11.30
C ALA A 284 1.82 -3.53 -11.17
N ASP A 285 1.34 -4.41 -12.05
CA ASP A 285 -0.03 -4.91 -12.07
C ASP A 285 -0.08 -6.33 -11.49
N TYR A 286 0.22 -6.46 -10.20
CA TYR A 286 0.25 -7.74 -9.48
C TYR A 286 -1.12 -8.02 -8.88
N ALA A 287 -2.06 -8.50 -9.70
CA ALA A 287 -3.44 -8.77 -9.28
C ALA A 287 -3.55 -9.70 -8.06
N TRP A 288 -2.64 -10.67 -7.94
CA TRP A 288 -2.55 -11.58 -6.80
C TRP A 288 -2.24 -10.85 -5.48
N ALA A 289 -1.40 -9.80 -5.51
CA ALA A 289 -1.00 -9.07 -4.31
C ALA A 289 -2.17 -8.33 -3.67
N ASP A 290 -3.05 -7.76 -4.50
CA ASP A 290 -4.28 -7.12 -4.03
C ASP A 290 -5.36 -8.15 -3.65
N GLY A 291 -5.49 -9.23 -4.44
CA GLY A 291 -6.45 -10.31 -4.19
C GLY A 291 -6.22 -11.04 -2.87
N GLU A 292 -4.96 -11.17 -2.46
CA GLU A 292 -4.55 -11.84 -1.21
C GLU A 292 -4.39 -10.86 -0.04
N GLY A 293 -4.43 -9.55 -0.30
CA GLY A 293 -4.29 -8.51 0.71
C GLY A 293 -2.84 -8.19 1.12
N ILE A 294 -1.85 -8.65 0.34
CA ILE A 294 -0.42 -8.42 0.57
C ILE A 294 -0.10 -6.91 0.47
N THR A 295 -0.64 -6.22 -0.53
CA THR A 295 -0.49 -4.76 -0.66
C THR A 295 -0.96 -4.03 0.60
N THR A 296 -2.11 -4.45 1.14
CA THR A 296 -2.67 -3.86 2.38
C THR A 296 -1.79 -4.19 3.59
N SER A 297 -1.30 -5.42 3.68
CA SER A 297 -0.37 -5.86 4.74
C SER A 297 0.88 -4.96 4.77
N HIS A 298 1.53 -4.75 3.62
CA HIS A 298 2.73 -3.91 3.52
C HIS A 298 2.45 -2.44 3.84
N VAL A 299 1.32 -1.88 3.40
CA VAL A 299 0.90 -0.52 3.80
C VAL A 299 0.76 -0.42 5.32
N ILE A 300 0.13 -1.40 5.96
CA ILE A 300 -0.04 -1.42 7.43
C ILE A 300 1.32 -1.49 8.12
N LYS A 301 2.27 -2.30 7.62
CA LYS A 301 3.64 -2.37 8.17
C LYS A 301 4.32 -1.01 8.15
N VAL A 302 4.30 -0.33 7.00
CA VAL A 302 4.90 1.01 6.84
C VAL A 302 4.25 2.04 7.77
N VAL A 303 2.91 2.06 7.83
CA VAL A 303 2.18 2.99 8.72
C VAL A 303 2.50 2.71 10.18
N ARG A 304 2.55 1.43 10.59
CA ARG A 304 2.88 1.04 11.97
C ARG A 304 4.32 1.45 12.33
N ALA A 305 5.29 1.20 11.46
CA ALA A 305 6.66 1.66 11.63
C ALA A 305 6.74 3.19 11.84
N ALA A 306 6.04 3.96 10.99
CA ALA A 306 6.02 5.41 11.10
C ALA A 306 5.38 5.90 12.41
N VAL A 307 4.35 5.23 12.90
CA VAL A 307 3.73 5.52 14.21
C VAL A 307 4.70 5.22 15.35
N LEU A 308 5.42 4.09 15.31
CA LEU A 308 6.39 3.71 16.35
C LEU A 308 7.50 4.73 16.52
N VAL A 309 8.05 5.26 15.42
CA VAL A 309 9.07 6.34 15.47
C VAL A 309 8.49 7.67 15.97
N GLY A 310 7.19 7.88 15.79
CA GLY A 310 6.50 9.10 16.20
C GLY A 310 6.14 9.17 17.69
N GLU A 311 6.11 8.04 18.40
CA GLU A 311 5.80 7.92 19.84
C GLU A 311 7.03 8.10 20.75
#